data_AF-A0A1M2Z2F1-F1
#
_entry.id   AF-A0A1M2Z2F1-F1
#
_cell.length_a   1.000
_cell.length_b   1.000
_cell.length_c   1.000
_cell.angle_alpha   90.00
_cell.angle_beta   90.00
_cell.angle_gamma   90.00
#
_symmetry.space_group_name_H-M   'P 1'
#
loop_
_entity.id
_entity.type
_entity.pdbx_description
1 polymer ?
#
loop_
_entity_poly.entity_id
_entity_poly.type
_entity_poly.pdbx_seq_one_letter_code
_entity_poly.pdbx_strand_id
1 'polypeptide(L)'
;MSTCPEDWRITNAEHLKGQRLHFRKYTRWSDTWDHDHCAACGARFAEGKEPDIQHEGYATGNDYPKGAGYDWVCKQCFDDLTEEMQWSAAPDPGVLEAK
;
A
#
# COMPACT_ATOMS: atom_id res chain seq x y z
N MET A 1 -9.85 -29.01 -6.59
CA MET A 1 -8.64 -28.46 -5.95
C MET A 1 -8.02 -27.53 -6.98
N SER A 2 -8.41 -26.26 -6.97
CA SER A 2 -7.88 -25.28 -7.91
C SER A 2 -6.62 -24.70 -7.29
N THR A 3 -5.46 -25.22 -7.66
CA THR A 3 -4.21 -24.48 -7.55
C THR A 3 -4.30 -23.36 -8.59
N CYS A 4 -4.87 -22.21 -8.21
CA CYS A 4 -4.52 -20.99 -8.92
C CYS A 4 -2.98 -20.85 -8.79
N PRO A 5 -2.27 -20.51 -9.88
CA PRO A 5 -0.83 -20.29 -9.79
C PRO A 5 -0.62 -19.29 -8.65
N GLU A 6 0.27 -19.64 -7.71
CA GLU A 6 0.59 -18.81 -6.55
C GLU A 6 0.73 -17.37 -7.04
N ASP A 7 -0.20 -16.51 -6.60
CA ASP A 7 -0.30 -15.18 -7.13
C ASP A 7 1.00 -14.47 -6.79
N TRP A 8 1.84 -14.19 -7.79
CA TRP A 8 3.19 -13.65 -7.60
C TRP A 8 3.18 -12.35 -6.78
N ARG A 9 2.03 -11.66 -6.75
CA ARG A 9 1.77 -10.50 -5.91
C ARG A 9 1.89 -10.80 -4.40
N ILE A 10 1.52 -12.01 -3.97
CA ILE A 10 1.64 -12.51 -2.59
C ILE A 10 3.12 -12.66 -2.24
N THR A 11 3.90 -13.33 -3.08
CA THR A 11 5.34 -13.51 -2.88
C THR A 11 6.04 -12.15 -2.81
N ASN A 12 5.69 -11.22 -3.69
CA ASN A 12 6.29 -9.88 -3.69
C ASN A 12 5.95 -9.06 -2.43
N ALA A 13 4.76 -9.23 -1.87
CA ALA A 13 4.30 -8.49 -0.70
C ALA A 13 4.41 -9.29 0.60
N GLU A 14 5.12 -10.43 0.62
CA GLU A 14 5.17 -11.35 1.75
C GLU A 14 5.61 -10.67 3.06
N HIS A 15 6.48 -9.66 2.96
CA HIS A 15 6.98 -8.87 4.09
C HIS A 15 5.92 -8.00 4.75
N LEU A 16 4.75 -7.84 4.11
CA LEU A 16 3.60 -7.12 4.64
C LEU A 16 2.52 -8.06 5.18
N LYS A 17 2.72 -9.38 5.19
CA LYS A 17 1.71 -10.32 5.69
C LYS A 17 1.37 -10.06 7.16
N GLY A 18 0.08 -9.98 7.48
CA GLY A 18 -0.43 -9.65 8.82
C GLY A 18 -0.27 -8.17 9.21
N GLN A 19 0.19 -7.31 8.29
CA GLN A 19 0.41 -5.90 8.59
C GLN A 19 -0.90 -5.11 8.58
N ARG A 20 -1.01 -4.17 9.52
CA ARG A 20 -2.03 -3.13 9.51
C ARG A 20 -1.62 -2.02 8.54
N LEU A 21 -2.47 -1.78 7.54
CA LEU A 21 -2.26 -0.77 6.51
C LEU A 21 -3.32 0.34 6.64
N HIS A 22 -2.93 1.54 6.27
CA HIS A 22 -3.71 2.75 6.43
C HIS A 22 -4.03 3.34 5.06
N PHE A 23 -5.31 3.55 4.79
CA PHE A 23 -5.72 4.16 3.54
C PHE A 23 -5.42 5.66 3.57
N ARG A 24 -4.50 6.11 2.71
CA ARG A 24 -4.09 7.52 2.64
C ARG A 24 -3.79 7.94 1.21
N LYS A 25 -3.82 9.26 0.99
CA LYS A 25 -3.32 9.87 -0.24
C LYS A 25 -1.80 9.77 -0.29
N TYR A 26 -1.28 9.46 -1.46
CA TYR A 26 0.14 9.47 -1.74
C TYR A 26 0.67 10.89 -1.65
N THR A 27 1.77 11.04 -0.92
CA THR A 27 2.54 12.26 -0.83
C THR A 27 4.00 11.86 -0.95
N ARG A 28 4.77 12.58 -1.77
CA ARG A 28 6.20 12.29 -1.90
C ARG A 28 6.87 12.39 -0.52
N TRP A 29 7.76 11.45 -0.23
CA TRP A 29 8.49 11.43 1.03
C TRP A 29 9.37 12.69 1.21
N SER A 30 9.91 13.20 0.10
CA SER A 30 10.70 14.43 0.06
C SER A 30 10.65 15.08 -1.32
N ASP A 31 11.15 16.32 -1.43
CA ASP A 31 11.22 17.04 -2.71
C ASP A 31 12.03 16.33 -3.79
N THR A 32 12.94 15.43 -3.39
CA THR A 32 13.80 14.64 -4.29
C THR A 32 13.22 13.26 -4.61
N TRP A 33 12.08 12.90 -4.03
CA TRP A 33 11.43 11.60 -4.23
C TRP A 33 10.36 11.72 -5.31
N ASP A 34 10.54 11.01 -6.41
CA ASP A 34 9.70 11.16 -7.61
C ASP A 34 8.41 10.33 -7.53
N HIS A 35 8.48 9.12 -6.98
CA HIS A 35 7.36 8.19 -6.91
C HIS A 35 7.66 6.99 -6.00
N ASP A 36 6.60 6.28 -5.58
CA ASP A 36 6.66 4.96 -4.95
C ASP A 36 6.02 3.91 -5.84
N HIS A 37 6.10 2.64 -5.42
CA HIS A 37 5.47 1.53 -6.10
C HIS A 37 4.69 0.66 -5.13
N CYS A 38 3.62 0.05 -5.63
CA CYS A 38 2.91 -1.00 -4.92
C CYS A 38 3.85 -2.18 -4.70
N ALA A 39 4.03 -2.60 -3.44
CA ALA A 39 4.87 -3.74 -3.08
C ALA A 39 4.40 -5.05 -3.73
N ALA A 40 3.11 -5.17 -4.06
CA ALA A 40 2.54 -6.37 -4.66
C ALA A 40 2.68 -6.39 -6.19
N CYS A 41 2.07 -5.41 -6.88
CA CYS A 41 1.98 -5.38 -8.35
C CYS A 41 2.94 -4.40 -9.05
N GLY A 42 3.65 -3.55 -8.31
CA GLY A 42 4.52 -2.52 -8.88
C GLY A 42 3.80 -1.30 -9.45
N ALA A 43 2.48 -1.13 -9.23
CA ALA A 43 1.77 0.08 -9.65
C ALA A 43 2.42 1.35 -9.08
N ARG A 44 2.66 2.35 -9.95
CA ARG A 44 3.35 3.59 -9.58
C ARG A 44 2.44 4.51 -8.78
N PHE A 45 2.97 5.09 -7.71
CA PHE A 45 2.34 6.13 -6.90
C PHE A 45 3.09 7.44 -7.08
N ALA A 46 2.40 8.50 -7.47
CA ALA A 46 3.01 9.80 -7.68
C ALA A 46 2.00 10.93 -7.40
N GLU A 47 2.50 12.12 -7.07
CA GLU A 47 1.66 13.33 -6.93
C GLU A 47 1.36 14.01 -8.27
N GLY A 48 2.02 13.58 -9.37
CA GLY A 48 1.83 14.10 -10.72
C GLY A 48 0.42 13.87 -11.26
N LYS A 49 0.14 14.19 -12.53
CA LYS A 49 -1.15 13.89 -13.20
C LYS A 49 -0.97 12.98 -14.41
N GLU A 50 0.04 12.12 -14.34
CA GLU A 50 0.33 11.19 -15.41
C GLU A 50 -0.78 10.15 -15.54
N PRO A 51 -1.05 9.64 -16.75
CA PRO A 51 -1.89 8.46 -16.89
C PRO A 51 -1.25 7.27 -16.15
N ASP A 52 -2.08 6.37 -15.61
CA ASP A 52 -1.66 5.12 -14.96
C ASP A 52 -0.91 5.24 -13.62
N ILE A 53 -0.94 6.41 -12.96
CA ILE A 53 -0.45 6.57 -11.58
C ILE A 53 -1.58 6.44 -10.56
N GLN A 54 -1.24 5.96 -9.38
CA GLN A 54 -2.11 5.93 -8.23
C GLN A 54 -1.82 7.11 -7.30
N HIS A 55 -2.88 7.74 -6.82
CA HIS A 55 -2.78 8.88 -5.89
C HIS A 55 -3.19 8.54 -4.47
N GLU A 56 -3.73 7.34 -4.25
CA GLU A 56 -4.23 6.87 -2.97
C GLU A 56 -4.10 5.35 -2.89
N GLY A 57 -3.83 4.88 -1.68
CA GLY A 57 -3.59 3.48 -1.43
C GLY A 57 -3.39 3.20 0.05
N TYR A 58 -3.05 1.95 0.33
CA TYR A 58 -2.80 1.45 1.66
C TYR A 58 -1.31 1.51 1.96
N ALA A 59 -0.93 2.33 2.92
CA ALA A 59 0.45 2.48 3.35
C ALA A 59 0.65 1.87 4.75
N THR A 60 1.87 1.44 5.00
CA THR A 60 2.31 1.04 6.35
C THR A 60 2.12 2.19 7.36
N GLY A 61 1.78 1.87 8.61
CA GLY A 61 1.60 2.85 9.69
C GLY A 61 2.86 3.10 10.51
N ASN A 62 2.78 3.94 11.55
CA ASN A 62 3.89 4.22 12.46
C ASN A 62 4.37 2.98 13.23
N ASP A 63 3.51 1.97 13.38
CA ASP A 63 3.84 0.69 14.00
C ASP A 63 4.77 -0.17 13.11
N TYR A 64 4.95 0.20 11.84
CA TYR A 64 5.86 -0.50 10.95
C TYR A 64 7.32 -0.13 11.27
N PRO A 65 8.26 -1.10 11.37
CA PRO A 65 9.64 -0.84 11.80
C PRO A 65 10.38 0.22 10.97
N LYS A 66 9.97 0.43 9.72
CA LYS A 66 10.58 1.40 8.80
C LYS A 66 9.84 2.74 8.74
N GLY A 67 8.75 2.88 9.48
CA GLY A 67 7.93 4.09 9.55
C GLY A 67 6.69 4.07 8.66
N ALA A 68 5.83 5.07 8.86
CA ALA A 68 4.57 5.19 8.15
C ALA A 68 4.76 5.63 6.69
N GLY A 69 4.17 4.93 5.74
CA GLY A 69 4.30 5.22 4.31
C GLY A 69 5.63 4.77 3.70
N TYR A 70 6.33 3.84 4.35
CA TYR A 70 7.53 3.23 3.79
C TYR A 70 7.17 2.24 2.66
N ASP A 71 6.24 1.34 2.92
CA ASP A 71 5.68 0.41 1.94
C ASP A 71 4.23 0.80 1.59
N TRP A 72 3.88 0.67 0.32
CA TRP A 72 2.58 0.99 -0.27
C TRP A 72 1.94 -0.20 -0.97
N VAL A 73 0.61 -0.27 -0.93
CA VAL A 73 -0.21 -1.27 -1.61
C VAL A 73 -1.38 -0.55 -2.27
N CYS A 74 -1.59 -0.78 -3.57
CA CYS A 74 -2.72 -0.17 -4.27
C CYS A 74 -4.05 -0.77 -3.80
N LYS A 75 -5.13 0.01 -3.91
CA LYS A 75 -6.46 -0.43 -3.48
C LYS A 75 -6.85 -1.80 -4.06
N GLN A 76 -6.57 -2.02 -5.33
CA GLN A 76 -6.89 -3.29 -6.00
C GLN A 76 -6.12 -4.48 -5.39
N CYS A 77 -4.82 -4.35 -5.16
CA CYS A 77 -4.06 -5.44 -4.53
C CYS A 77 -4.51 -5.68 -3.09
N PHE A 78 -4.84 -4.61 -2.37
CA PHE A 78 -5.42 -4.74 -1.04
C PHE A 78 -6.72 -5.54 -1.09
N ASP A 79 -7.71 -5.11 -1.88
CA ASP A 79 -8.99 -5.81 -2.03
C ASP A 79 -8.81 -7.28 -2.47
N ASP A 80 -7.92 -7.54 -3.43
CA ASP A 80 -7.70 -8.89 -3.98
C ASP A 80 -6.98 -9.84 -3.01
N LEU A 81 -6.06 -9.32 -2.19
CA LEU A 81 -5.12 -10.13 -1.40
C LEU A 81 -5.36 -10.03 0.11
N THR A 82 -6.32 -9.23 0.57
CA THR A 82 -6.59 -8.99 2.01
C THR A 82 -6.72 -10.29 2.80
N GLU A 83 -7.45 -11.27 2.28
CA GLU A 83 -7.69 -12.55 2.97
C GLU A 83 -6.39 -13.36 3.12
N GLU A 84 -5.64 -13.54 2.03
CA GLU A 84 -4.41 -14.34 2.00
C GLU A 84 -3.25 -13.65 2.74
N MET A 85 -3.16 -12.33 2.60
CA MET A 85 -2.15 -11.50 3.25
C MET A 85 -2.51 -11.17 4.69
N GLN A 86 -3.73 -11.50 5.13
CA GLN A 86 -4.25 -11.17 6.45
C GLN A 86 -4.09 -9.67 6.80
N TRP A 87 -4.24 -8.81 5.79
CA TRP A 87 -4.13 -7.37 5.97
C TRP A 87 -5.31 -6.83 6.76
N SER A 88 -5.06 -5.78 7.54
CA SER A 88 -6.10 -5.05 8.25
C SER A 88 -6.08 -3.59 7.84
N ALA A 89 -7.24 -3.05 7.48
CA ALA A 89 -7.40 -1.63 7.20
C ALA A 89 -7.55 -0.85 8.51
N ALA A 90 -6.87 0.28 8.63
CA ALA A 90 -7.04 1.22 9.72
C ALA A 90 -7.17 2.64 9.16
N PRO A 91 -7.86 3.54 9.90
CA PRO A 91 -7.88 4.96 9.53
C PRO A 91 -6.46 5.52 9.55
N ASP A 92 -6.14 6.43 8.62
CA ASP A 92 -4.86 7.10 8.60
C ASP A 92 -4.68 7.92 9.90
N PRO A 93 -3.59 7.71 10.66
CA PRO A 93 -3.37 8.43 11.92
C PRO A 93 -3.12 9.94 11.72
N GLY A 94 -2.89 10.39 10.47
CA GLY A 94 -2.79 11.80 10.07
C GLY A 94 -4.12 12.45 9.68
N VAL A 95 -5.20 11.68 9.56
CA VAL A 95 -6.57 12.19 9.50
C VAL A 95 -7.13 12.16 10.92
N LEU A 96 -6.63 13.07 11.76
CA LEU A 96 -7.41 13.47 12.92
C LEU A 96 -8.70 14.05 12.38
N GLU A 97 -9.81 13.34 12.62
CA GLU A 97 -11.16 13.77 12.37
C GLU A 97 -11.30 15.24 12.83
N ALA A 98 -11.31 16.16 11.87
CA ALA A 98 -11.72 17.53 12.11
C ALA A 98 -13.22 17.47 12.44
N LYS A 99 -13.53 17.49 13.73
CA LYS A 99 -14.87 17.78 14.24
C LYS A 99 -15.22 19.24 13.98
#